data_AF-A0ABD5MBS3-F1
#
_entry.id   AF-A0ABD5MBS3-F1
#
_cell.length_a   1.000
_cell.length_b   1.000
_cell.length_c   1.000
_cell.angle_alpha   90.00
_cell.angle_beta   90.00
_cell.angle_gamma   90.00
#
_symmetry.space_group_name_H-M   'P 1'
#
loop_
_entity.id
_entity.type
_entity.pdbx_description
1 polymer ?
#
loop_
_entity_poly.entity_id
_entity_poly.type
_entity_poly.pdbx_seq_one_letter_code
_entity_poly.pdbx_strand_id
1 'polypeptide(L)'
;MTTKPELKLGSHLVPGLAAAALFVVMAAAFLSAALPAPQGFAEDANITASIGYAMFNLGLGDVAAESFLIAFETIDILLVAALVGAVMLARRESGDRTMTVLTDGGRRLRETLTIDSDSEEVDD
;
A
#
# COMPACT_ATOMS: atom_id res chain seq x y z
N MET A 1 -54.03 13.36 13.19
CA MET A 1 -53.64 14.32 12.13
C MET A 1 -52.13 14.22 11.97
N THR A 2 -51.64 13.76 10.82
CA THR A 2 -50.21 13.71 10.53
C THR A 2 -49.90 14.80 9.52
N THR A 3 -49.09 15.77 9.93
CA THR A 3 -48.61 16.87 9.08
C THR A 3 -47.83 16.30 7.90
N LYS A 4 -48.08 16.85 6.71
CA LYS A 4 -47.41 16.43 5.46
C LYS A 4 -45.95 16.92 5.51
N PRO A 5 -44.96 16.08 5.16
CA PRO A 5 -43.58 16.53 5.13
C PRO A 5 -43.39 17.62 4.07
N GLU A 6 -42.85 18.75 4.48
CA GLU A 6 -42.49 19.87 3.61
C GLU A 6 -40.99 19.84 3.32
N LEU A 7 -40.62 20.05 2.06
CA LEU A 7 -39.22 20.13 1.67
C LEU A 7 -38.62 21.44 2.20
N LYS A 8 -37.51 21.34 2.93
CA LYS A 8 -36.78 22.50 3.43
C LYS A 8 -35.94 23.08 2.30
N LEU A 9 -36.48 24.09 1.62
CA LEU A 9 -35.79 24.79 0.53
C LEU A 9 -35.14 26.05 1.10
N GLY A 10 -33.82 26.21 0.94
CA GLY A 10 -33.11 27.38 1.44
C GLY A 10 -31.61 27.38 1.12
N SER A 11 -30.87 28.34 1.67
CA SER A 11 -29.43 28.57 1.38
C SER A 11 -28.53 27.34 1.61
N HIS A 12 -28.95 26.40 2.45
CA HIS A 12 -28.25 25.12 2.67
C HIS A 12 -28.25 24.18 1.44
N LEU A 13 -29.05 24.48 0.40
CA LEU A 13 -29.01 23.77 -0.88
C LEU A 13 -27.90 24.26 -1.81
N VAL A 14 -27.28 25.42 -1.52
CA VAL A 14 -26.23 26.02 -2.36
C VAL A 14 -25.04 25.06 -2.57
N PRO A 15 -24.51 24.36 -1.54
CA PRO A 15 -23.46 23.37 -1.76
C PRO A 15 -23.91 22.19 -2.63
N GLY A 16 -25.16 21.74 -2.48
CA GLY A 16 -25.73 20.68 -3.31
C GLY A 16 -25.90 21.08 -4.77
N LEU A 17 -26.33 22.33 -5.00
CA LEU A 17 -26.40 22.91 -6.35
C LEU A 17 -25.00 23.06 -6.97
N ALA A 18 -24.00 23.47 -6.19
CA ALA A 18 -22.61 23.55 -6.64
C ALA A 18 -22.08 22.16 -7.04
N ALA A 19 -22.38 21.12 -6.27
CA ALA A 19 -22.02 19.74 -6.62
C ALA A 19 -22.71 19.27 -7.92
N ALA A 20 -24.00 19.57 -8.09
CA ALA A 20 -24.73 19.25 -9.32
C ALA A 20 -24.15 20.00 -10.53
N ALA A 21 -23.79 21.27 -10.37
CA ALA A 21 -23.13 22.05 -11.41
C ALA A 21 -21.77 21.44 -11.78
N LEU A 22 -20.94 21.08 -10.79
CA LEU A 22 -19.68 20.39 -11.03
C LEU A 22 -19.88 19.06 -11.74
N PHE A 23 -20.90 18.27 -11.35
CA PHE A 23 -21.25 17.03 -12.01
C PHE A 23 -21.59 17.24 -13.49
N VAL A 24 -22.40 18.26 -13.82
CA VAL A 24 -22.73 18.59 -15.21
C VAL A 24 -21.48 18.98 -16.00
N VAL A 25 -20.57 19.76 -15.41
CA VAL A 25 -19.29 20.12 -16.05
C VAL A 25 -18.45 18.88 -16.34
N MET A 26 -18.30 17.98 -15.37
CA MET A 26 -17.56 16.73 -15.53
C MET A 26 -18.21 15.82 -16.59
N ALA A 27 -19.54 15.69 -16.55
CA ALA A 27 -20.29 14.91 -17.53
C ALA A 27 -20.11 15.48 -18.95
N ALA A 28 -20.22 16.80 -19.11
CA ALA A 28 -19.98 17.47 -20.38
C ALA A 28 -18.55 17.22 -20.88
N ALA A 29 -17.55 17.37 -20.01
CA ALA A 29 -16.16 17.09 -20.34
C ALA A 29 -15.96 15.65 -20.84
N PHE A 30 -16.50 14.66 -20.12
CA PHE A 30 -16.38 13.25 -20.50
C PHE A 30 -17.14 12.89 -21.78
N LEU A 31 -18.37 13.40 -21.97
CA LEU A 31 -19.15 13.14 -23.18
C LEU A 31 -18.56 13.83 -24.41
N SER A 32 -17.86 14.95 -24.22
CA SER A 32 -17.18 15.69 -25.30
C SER A 32 -15.76 15.18 -25.59
N ALA A 33 -15.21 14.33 -24.73
CA ALA A 33 -13.85 13.86 -24.87
C ALA A 33 -13.72 12.90 -26.08
N ALA A 34 -12.94 13.30 -27.07
CA ALA A 34 -12.50 12.41 -28.14
C ALA A 34 -11.24 11.67 -27.68
N LEU A 35 -11.40 10.39 -27.33
CA LEU A 35 -10.27 9.52 -27.04
C LEU A 35 -9.69 8.97 -28.36
N PRO A 36 -8.37 9.07 -28.59
CA PRO A 36 -7.73 8.40 -29.71
C PRO A 36 -7.91 6.87 -29.64
N ALA A 37 -7.56 6.18 -30.73
CA ALA A 37 -7.47 4.72 -30.70
C ALA A 37 -6.54 4.27 -29.55
N PRO A 38 -6.89 3.20 -28.83
CA PRO A 38 -6.07 2.72 -27.71
C PRO A 38 -4.66 2.41 -28.20
N GLN A 39 -3.69 3.18 -27.69
CA GLN A 39 -2.29 3.02 -28.00
C GLN A 39 -1.65 2.23 -26.84
N GLY A 40 -1.03 1.10 -27.17
CA GLY A 40 -0.16 0.39 -26.23
C GLY A 40 1.21 1.07 -26.07
N PHE A 41 2.09 0.43 -25.31
CA PHE A 41 3.51 0.77 -25.34
C PHE A 41 4.18 0.21 -26.59
N ALA A 42 5.33 0.79 -26.99
CA ALA A 42 6.13 0.24 -28.07
C ALA A 42 6.63 -1.18 -27.72
N GLU A 43 6.81 -2.03 -28.73
CA GLU A 43 7.22 -3.44 -28.55
C GLU A 43 8.55 -3.57 -27.80
N ASP A 44 9.48 -2.63 -28.01
CA ASP A 44 10.81 -2.61 -27.39
C ASP A 44 10.89 -1.78 -26.09
N ALA A 45 9.78 -1.17 -25.64
CA ALA A 45 9.81 -0.31 -24.46
C ALA A 45 9.92 -1.13 -23.16
N ASN A 46 10.98 -0.91 -22.39
CA ASN A 46 11.14 -1.59 -21.11
C ASN A 46 10.37 -0.85 -20.00
N ILE A 47 9.15 -1.32 -19.74
CA ILE A 47 8.25 -0.72 -18.74
C ILE A 47 8.83 -0.84 -17.33
N THR A 48 9.39 -1.98 -16.99
CA THR A 48 9.99 -2.21 -15.66
C THR A 48 11.16 -1.27 -15.41
N ALA A 49 12.04 -1.08 -16.38
CA ALA A 49 13.15 -0.13 -16.28
C ALA A 49 12.65 1.31 -16.19
N SER A 50 11.67 1.69 -17.02
CA SER A 50 11.07 3.03 -17.00
C SER A 50 10.43 3.36 -15.65
N ILE A 51 9.74 2.39 -15.01
CA ILE A 51 9.22 2.54 -13.64
C ILE A 51 10.36 2.76 -12.65
N GLY A 52 11.41 1.94 -12.69
CA GLY A 52 12.58 2.11 -11.82
C GLY A 52 13.24 3.47 -11.98
N TYR A 53 13.38 3.95 -13.22
CA TYR A 53 13.90 5.28 -13.51
C TYR A 53 13.01 6.40 -12.97
N ALA A 54 11.68 6.27 -13.09
CA ALA A 54 10.72 7.23 -12.55
C ALA A 54 10.74 7.28 -11.01
N MET A 55 10.98 6.15 -10.32
CA MET A 55 11.12 6.10 -8.86
C MET A 55 12.30 6.91 -8.35
N PHE A 56 13.39 6.99 -9.11
CA PHE A 56 14.60 7.71 -8.73
C PHE A 56 14.79 9.03 -9.49
N ASN A 57 13.80 9.48 -10.26
CA ASN A 57 13.87 10.68 -11.09
C ASN A 57 15.05 10.68 -12.09
N LEU A 58 15.30 9.52 -12.70
CA LEU A 58 16.35 9.32 -13.71
C LEU A 58 15.70 9.45 -15.09
N GLY A 59 16.06 10.44 -15.89
CA GLY A 59 15.44 10.70 -17.21
C GLY A 59 15.82 9.70 -18.31
N LEU A 60 15.85 8.40 -17.99
CA LEU A 60 16.38 7.31 -18.82
C LEU A 60 15.28 6.33 -19.29
N GLY A 61 14.02 6.58 -18.96
CA GLY A 61 12.90 5.70 -19.32
C GLY A 61 12.48 5.84 -20.78
N ASP A 62 12.17 4.70 -21.41
CA ASP A 62 11.58 4.64 -22.75
C ASP A 62 10.14 5.19 -22.77
N VAL A 63 9.49 5.16 -21.60
CA VAL A 63 8.14 5.67 -21.38
C VAL A 63 8.20 6.90 -20.48
N ALA A 64 7.58 7.99 -20.94
CA ALA A 64 7.44 9.21 -20.16
C ALA A 64 6.62 8.94 -18.89
N ALA A 65 7.19 9.30 -17.73
CA ALA A 65 6.56 9.16 -16.43
C ALA A 65 6.91 10.36 -15.54
N GLU A 66 6.01 10.68 -14.62
CA GLU A 66 6.28 11.65 -13.57
C GLU A 66 7.20 11.02 -12.51
N SER A 67 7.89 11.88 -11.75
CA SER A 67 8.76 11.43 -10.68
C SER A 67 7.95 10.88 -9.50
N PHE A 68 8.34 9.69 -9.04
CA PHE A 68 7.82 9.06 -7.81
C PHE A 68 8.79 9.16 -6.64
N LEU A 69 9.81 10.01 -6.73
CA LEU A 69 10.88 10.10 -5.74
C LEU A 69 10.37 10.36 -4.33
N ILE A 70 9.39 11.26 -4.18
CA ILE A 70 8.79 11.57 -2.87
C ILE A 70 8.04 10.37 -2.30
N ALA A 71 7.31 9.64 -3.14
CA ALA A 71 6.58 8.46 -2.72
C ALA A 71 7.54 7.34 -2.30
N PHE A 72 8.60 7.12 -3.08
CA PHE A 72 9.68 6.19 -2.75
C PHE A 72 10.32 6.52 -1.41
N GLU A 73 10.73 7.78 -1.21
CA GLU A 73 11.34 8.24 0.04
C GLU A 73 10.39 8.08 1.22
N THR A 74 9.09 8.40 1.04
CA THR A 74 8.08 8.23 2.10
C THR A 74 7.94 6.77 2.53
N ILE A 75 7.99 5.83 1.58
CA ILE A 75 7.96 4.41 1.90
C ILE A 75 9.23 4.00 2.66
N ASP A 76 10.41 4.51 2.26
CA ASP A 76 11.68 4.23 2.95
C ASP A 76 11.62 4.62 4.43
N ILE A 77 11.28 5.87 4.75
CA ILE A 77 11.14 6.31 6.15
C ILE A 77 10.05 5.55 6.90
N LEU A 78 8.95 5.17 6.24
CA LEU A 78 7.89 4.38 6.85
C LEU A 78 8.35 2.97 7.19
N LEU A 79 9.12 2.32 6.30
CA LEU A 79 9.70 1.01 6.53
C LEU A 79 10.72 1.05 7.68
N VAL A 80 11.58 2.08 7.74
CA VAL A 80 12.52 2.29 8.84
C VAL A 80 11.77 2.48 10.16
N ALA A 81 10.75 3.33 10.20
CA ALA A 81 9.95 3.55 11.40
C ALA A 81 9.21 2.28 11.85
N ALA A 82 8.65 1.53 10.91
CA ALA A 82 8.00 0.25 11.19
C ALA A 82 8.99 -0.78 11.75
N LEU A 83 10.21 -0.85 11.18
CA LEU A 83 11.27 -1.72 11.68
C LEU A 83 11.68 -1.36 13.11
N VAL A 84 11.94 -0.07 13.37
CA VAL A 84 12.27 0.41 14.72
C VAL A 84 11.13 0.13 15.69
N GLY A 85 9.88 0.40 15.29
CA GLY A 85 8.69 0.11 16.09
C GLY A 85 8.55 -1.38 16.40
N ALA A 86 8.74 -2.25 15.40
CA ALA A 86 8.70 -3.70 15.58
C ALA A 86 9.79 -4.18 16.55
N VAL A 87 11.02 -3.67 16.43
CA VAL A 87 12.14 -4.02 17.33
C VAL A 87 11.90 -3.52 18.75
N MET A 88 11.39 -2.30 18.93
CA MET A 88 11.06 -1.76 20.25
C MET A 88 9.92 -2.54 20.92
N LEU A 89 8.89 -2.90 20.16
CA LEU A 89 7.77 -3.71 20.66
C LEU A 89 8.19 -5.15 21.00
N ALA A 90 9.09 -5.73 20.21
CA ALA A 90 9.61 -7.07 20.45
C ALA A 90 10.52 -7.14 21.69
N ARG A 91 11.17 -6.03 22.05
CA ARG A 91 12.05 -5.97 23.22
C ARG A 91 11.21 -5.94 24.49
N ARG A 92 11.18 -7.06 25.23
CA ARG A 92 10.57 -7.15 26.56
C ARG A 92 11.62 -6.86 27.63
N GLU A 93 11.45 -5.77 28.35
CA GLU A 93 12.21 -5.51 29.57
C GLU A 93 11.58 -6.32 30.73
N SER A 94 12.36 -7.17 31.38
CA SER A 94 11.94 -7.93 32.57
C SER A 94 12.89 -7.60 33.72
N GLY A 95 12.54 -6.58 34.50
CA GLY A 95 13.40 -6.03 35.57
C GLY A 95 14.69 -5.41 35.02
N ASP A 96 15.78 -5.46 35.80
CA ASP A 96 17.11 -4.91 35.43
C ASP A 96 17.91 -5.76 34.40
N ARG A 97 17.25 -6.58 33.59
CA ARG A 97 17.90 -7.30 32.48
C ARG A 97 17.11 -7.16 31.18
N THR A 98 17.79 -6.63 30.18
CA THR A 98 17.34 -6.58 28.80
C THR A 98 17.42 -7.99 28.20
N MET A 99 16.28 -8.71 28.16
CA MET A 99 16.21 -9.99 27.48
C MET A 99 16.06 -9.76 25.98
N THR A 100 17.07 -10.15 25.21
CA THR A 100 16.97 -10.17 23.75
C THR A 100 16.17 -11.43 23.35
N VAL A 101 15.07 -11.25 22.62
CA VAL A 101 14.31 -12.37 22.07
C VAL A 101 15.08 -12.89 20.86
N LEU A 102 15.86 -13.95 21.05
CA LEU A 102 16.40 -14.74 19.93
C LEU A 102 15.26 -15.60 19.40
N THR A 103 14.83 -15.35 18.16
CA THR A 103 14.07 -16.35 17.40
C THR A 103 14.95 -17.59 17.24
N ASP A 104 14.50 -18.73 17.75
CA ASP A 104 15.26 -19.99 17.73
C ASP A 104 15.35 -20.63 16.33
N GLY A 105 14.64 -20.06 15.35
CA GLY A 105 14.59 -20.54 13.97
C GLY A 105 14.00 -21.94 13.82
N GLY A 106 13.16 -22.39 14.76
CA GLY A 106 12.56 -23.73 14.75
C GLY A 106 13.53 -24.84 15.21
N ARG A 107 14.71 -24.50 15.75
CA ARG A 107 15.69 -25.48 16.22
C ARG A 107 15.16 -26.36 17.36
N ARG A 108 14.33 -25.82 18.25
CA ARG A 108 13.68 -26.61 19.32
C ARG A 108 12.72 -27.66 18.77
N LEU A 109 12.01 -27.32 17.69
CA LEU A 109 11.06 -28.24 17.04
C LEU A 109 11.82 -29.36 16.31
N ARG A 110 12.96 -29.03 15.68
CA ARG A 110 13.83 -30.02 15.04
C ARG A 110 14.45 -30.98 16.05
N GLU A 111 14.98 -30.49 17.17
CA GLU A 111 15.50 -31.36 18.24
C GLU A 111 14.41 -32.31 18.77
N THR A 112 13.18 -31.83 18.96
CA THR A 112 12.08 -32.66 19.47
C THR A 112 11.68 -33.75 18.47
N LEU A 113 11.59 -33.42 17.17
CA LEU A 113 11.26 -34.39 16.12
C LEU A 113 12.38 -35.40 15.86
N THR A 114 13.65 -34.99 16.00
CA THR A 114 14.79 -35.90 15.88
C THR A 114 14.88 -36.87 17.06
N ILE A 115 14.50 -36.43 18.27
CA ILE A 115 14.44 -37.30 19.45
C ILE A 115 13.31 -38.34 19.33
N ASP A 116 12.15 -37.95 18.79
CA ASP A 116 11.04 -38.88 18.51
C ASP A 116 11.40 -39.89 17.41
N SER A 117 12.10 -39.49 16.34
CA SER A 117 12.51 -40.41 15.28
C SER A 117 13.56 -41.44 15.72
N ASP A 118 14.50 -41.02 16.58
CA ASP A 118 15.53 -41.92 17.12
C ASP A 118 14.96 -42.91 18.16
N SER A 119 13.77 -42.64 18.70
CA SER A 119 13.08 -43.53 19.64
C SER A 119 12.10 -44.50 18.99
N GLU A 120 11.69 -44.28 17.74
CA GLU A 120 10.91 -45.24 16.93
C GLU A 120 11.78 -46.30 16.23
N GLU A 121 13.09 -46.10 16.09
CA GLU A 121 14.01 -47.09 15.48
C GLU A 121 14.55 -48.18 16.43
N VAL A 122 14.17 -48.17 17.72
CA VAL A 122 14.77 -49.06 18.75
C VAL A 122 13.89 -50.27 19.12
N ASP A 123 12.73 -50.46 18.48
CA ASP A 123 11.73 -51.48 18.87
C ASP A 123 11.52 -52.62 17.83
N ASP A 124 12.58 -53.13 17.19
CA ASP A 124 12.56 -54.38 16.40
C ASP A 124 13.73 -55.33 16.77
#